data_AF-A0A1B8DYD4-F1
#
_entry.id   AF-A0A1B8DYD4-F1
#
_cell.length_a   1.000
_cell.length_b   1.000
_cell.length_c   1.000
_cell.angle_alpha   90.00
_cell.angle_beta   90.00
_cell.angle_gamma   90.00
#
_symmetry.space_group_name_H-M   'P 1'
#
loop_
_entity.id
_entity.type
_entity.pdbx_description
1 polymer ?
#
loop_
_entity_poly.entity_id
_entity_poly.type
_entity_poly.pdbx_seq_one_letter_code
_entity_poly.pdbx_strand_id
1 'polypeptide(L)'
;MSAQEQSIVDSSEDKTPWRRPNFILNEFFTQNEPAFRKLTAIREKGWQNPRGDDYFKRQRRVADGAKGKMAAGLYKMMQEIGDEMHKSTRCLSPQPNCEGKMDILDICMAPGGYTASALKHNPGATAFGISLPPQQGGHKVLLPRHRSTMRLLDVTMLAKEYGVEEIPIAHPDRTSFLDERPFLDQTFQLIFCDGQVLRTHERAEYRENHEARRLTVSQLILALQRIRAGGTIVVLLHKIEKWETFELLYRFSQFSSVQVFKPAKKHAKRSSSYLVASGVQPDTDAAKLLVEEWKQAWWQATFGGENGTGDRGSTADEDHVRLVLDQFGSQFIELARPIWEIQEKALSSWNP
;
A
#
# COMPACT_ATOMS: atom_id res chain seq x y z
N MET A 1 2.58 40.64 11.93
CA MET A 1 1.15 40.58 11.57
C MET A 1 0.82 39.14 11.24
N SER A 2 -0.21 38.64 11.89
CA SER A 2 -0.62 37.25 12.05
C SER A 2 -0.98 36.57 10.74
N ALA A 3 -0.26 35.51 10.36
CA ALA A 3 -0.80 34.47 9.50
C ALA A 3 -1.30 33.35 10.44
N GLN A 4 -2.62 33.27 10.59
CA GLN A 4 -3.29 32.17 11.29
C GLN A 4 -3.01 30.89 10.50
N GLU A 5 -2.14 30.03 11.03
CA GLU A 5 -2.01 28.64 10.55
C GLU A 5 -3.32 27.93 10.87
N GLN A 6 -4.12 27.70 9.84
CA GLN A 6 -5.26 26.81 9.89
C GLN A 6 -4.77 25.45 10.36
N SER A 7 -5.15 25.14 11.60
CA SER A 7 -5.42 23.78 12.01
C SER A 7 -6.12 23.06 10.87
N ILE A 8 -5.50 22.03 10.30
CA ILE A 8 -6.25 21.02 9.54
C ILE A 8 -7.04 20.23 10.59
N VAL A 9 -8.07 20.89 11.11
CA VAL A 9 -9.25 20.20 11.61
C VAL A 9 -9.89 19.66 10.34
N ASP A 10 -10.08 18.35 10.28
CA ASP A 10 -11.09 17.76 9.41
C ASP A 10 -12.46 18.09 10.01
N SER A 11 -12.84 19.38 9.98
CA SER A 11 -14.15 19.88 10.45
C SER A 11 -15.03 20.34 9.29
N SER A 12 -14.70 19.95 8.07
CA SER A 12 -15.64 19.96 6.94
C SER A 12 -16.12 18.54 6.60
N GLU A 13 -15.91 17.60 7.53
CA GLU A 13 -16.20 16.19 7.38
C GLU A 13 -17.72 15.88 7.28
N ASP A 14 -18.60 16.87 7.48
CA ASP A 14 -20.04 16.73 7.29
C ASP A 14 -20.48 17.02 5.84
N LYS A 15 -20.89 15.94 5.14
CA LYS A 15 -21.62 15.86 3.85
C LYS A 15 -20.80 15.51 2.60
N THR A 16 -20.10 14.37 2.57
CA THR A 16 -19.55 13.82 1.31
C THR A 16 -19.87 12.33 1.08
N PRO A 17 -20.15 11.91 -0.18
CA PRO A 17 -20.55 10.54 -0.55
C PRO A 17 -19.50 9.46 -0.20
N TRP A 18 -18.22 9.83 -0.01
CA TRP A 18 -17.14 8.95 0.43
C TRP A 18 -17.35 8.32 1.82
N ARG A 19 -18.21 8.92 2.65
CA ARG A 19 -18.59 8.33 3.93
C ARG A 19 -19.46 7.10 3.76
N ARG A 20 -20.23 6.94 2.68
CA ARG A 20 -21.25 5.87 2.58
C ARG A 20 -20.66 4.46 2.59
N PRO A 21 -19.67 4.09 1.74
CA PRO A 21 -19.09 2.74 1.79
C PRO A 21 -18.46 2.43 3.15
N ASN A 22 -17.65 3.37 3.66
CA ASN A 22 -16.97 3.19 4.94
C ASN A 22 -17.97 3.14 6.10
N PHE A 23 -19.06 3.91 6.06
CA PHE A 23 -20.12 3.90 7.06
C PHE A 23 -20.80 2.52 7.12
N ILE A 24 -21.23 1.99 5.97
CA ILE A 24 -21.85 0.65 5.89
C ILE A 24 -20.91 -0.43 6.47
N LEU A 25 -19.63 -0.40 6.08
CA LEU A 25 -18.63 -1.32 6.63
C LEU A 25 -18.45 -1.16 8.15
N ASN A 26 -18.33 0.08 8.63
CA ASN A 26 -18.16 0.36 10.05
C ASN A 26 -19.36 -0.12 10.88
N GLU A 27 -20.59 0.10 10.41
CA GLU A 27 -21.80 -0.41 11.06
C GLU A 27 -21.78 -1.94 11.11
N PHE A 28 -21.51 -2.59 9.97
CA PHE A 28 -21.45 -4.05 9.88
C PHE A 28 -20.41 -4.64 10.84
N PHE A 29 -19.15 -4.17 10.80
CA PHE A 29 -18.10 -4.72 11.67
C PHE A 29 -18.33 -4.38 13.14
N THR A 30 -18.91 -3.23 13.47
CA THR A 30 -19.27 -2.86 14.84
C THR A 30 -20.34 -3.80 15.39
N GLN A 31 -21.32 -4.19 14.60
CA GLN A 31 -22.36 -5.11 15.05
C GLN A 31 -21.83 -6.55 15.21
N ASN A 32 -20.94 -6.98 14.31
CA ASN A 32 -20.58 -8.39 14.17
C ASN A 32 -19.26 -8.81 14.83
N GLU A 33 -18.31 -7.91 15.08
CA GLU A 33 -16.98 -8.28 15.61
C GLU A 33 -16.57 -7.50 16.87
N PRO A 34 -16.50 -8.16 18.05
CA PRO A 34 -16.05 -7.53 19.29
C PRO A 34 -14.64 -6.92 19.25
N ALA A 35 -13.68 -7.54 18.54
CA ALA A 35 -12.33 -7.01 18.43
C ALA A 35 -12.32 -5.63 17.74
N PHE A 36 -13.13 -5.49 16.69
CA PHE A 36 -13.28 -4.22 15.99
C PHE A 36 -13.91 -3.14 16.89
N ARG A 37 -14.99 -3.49 17.60
CA ARG A 37 -15.63 -2.56 18.57
C ARG A 37 -14.64 -2.02 19.60
N LYS A 38 -13.82 -2.90 20.20
CA LYS A 38 -12.81 -2.50 21.19
C LYS A 38 -11.77 -1.57 20.58
N LEU A 39 -11.29 -1.90 19.37
CA LEU A 39 -10.34 -1.06 18.65
C LEU A 39 -10.90 0.33 18.35
N THR A 40 -12.13 0.42 17.87
CA THR A 40 -12.77 1.71 17.58
C THR A 40 -12.89 2.56 18.85
N ALA A 41 -13.34 1.96 19.96
CA ALA A 41 -13.44 2.65 21.23
C ALA A 41 -12.10 3.16 21.77
N ILE A 42 -11.01 2.38 21.67
CA ILE A 42 -9.69 2.84 22.14
C ILE A 42 -9.12 3.94 21.24
N ARG A 43 -9.34 3.85 19.92
CA ARG A 43 -8.88 4.89 18.99
C ARG A 43 -9.62 6.20 19.25
N GLU A 44 -10.93 6.16 19.49
CA GLU A 44 -11.75 7.33 19.83
C GLU A 44 -11.27 8.03 21.10
N LYS A 45 -10.97 7.27 22.16
CA LYS A 45 -10.31 7.81 23.37
C LYS A 45 -8.97 8.47 23.05
N GLY A 46 -8.21 7.89 22.11
CA GLY A 46 -6.94 8.43 21.63
C GLY A 46 -7.10 9.78 20.92
N TRP A 47 -8.09 9.91 20.04
CA TRP A 47 -8.40 11.15 19.32
C TRP A 47 -8.87 12.27 20.24
N GLN A 48 -9.56 11.94 21.32
CA GLN A 48 -10.00 12.91 22.34
C GLN A 48 -8.88 13.33 23.30
N ASN A 49 -7.68 12.72 23.21
CA ASN A 49 -6.56 13.02 24.08
C ASN A 49 -5.48 13.85 23.36
N PRO A 50 -5.28 15.13 23.74
CA PRO A 50 -4.27 16.00 23.11
C PRO A 50 -2.84 15.43 23.14
N ARG A 51 -2.51 14.59 24.13
CA ARG A 51 -1.20 13.92 24.20
C ARG A 51 -0.98 12.90 23.08
N GLY A 52 -2.05 12.29 22.57
CA GLY A 52 -2.02 11.42 21.39
C GLY A 52 -1.55 12.16 20.15
N ASP A 53 -2.10 13.34 19.92
CA ASP A 53 -1.70 14.18 18.81
C ASP A 53 -0.23 14.59 18.90
N ASP A 54 0.22 15.03 20.07
CA ASP A 54 1.62 15.41 20.29
C ASP A 54 2.58 14.24 20.09
N TYR A 55 2.21 13.04 20.57
CA TYR A 55 2.99 11.83 20.35
C TYR A 55 3.15 11.52 18.86
N PHE A 56 2.03 11.48 18.12
CA PHE A 56 2.08 11.19 16.69
C PHE A 56 2.68 12.32 15.86
N LYS A 57 2.54 13.59 16.26
CA LYS A 57 3.25 14.74 15.68
C LYS A 57 4.77 14.62 15.88
N ARG A 58 5.22 14.23 17.08
CA ARG A 58 6.65 14.01 17.35
C ARG A 58 7.22 12.86 16.53
N GLN A 59 6.52 11.74 16.47
CA GLN A 59 6.90 10.59 15.64
C GLN A 59 7.00 10.99 14.16
N ARG A 60 6.04 11.77 13.67
CA ARG A 60 6.04 12.33 12.31
C ARG A 60 7.27 13.20 12.05
N ARG A 61 7.56 14.17 12.92
CA ARG A 61 8.76 15.03 12.82
C ARG A 61 10.07 14.24 12.82
N VAL A 62 10.18 13.21 13.66
CA VAL A 62 11.37 12.34 13.72
C VAL A 62 11.53 11.55 12.42
N ALA A 63 10.44 11.01 11.87
CA ALA A 63 10.47 10.30 10.59
C ALA A 63 10.84 11.23 9.43
N ASP A 64 10.31 12.47 9.41
CA ASP A 64 10.53 13.44 8.34
C ASP A 64 11.95 14.04 8.38
N GLY A 65 12.53 14.23 9.58
CA GLY A 65 13.89 14.76 9.77
C GLY A 65 15.01 13.72 9.65
N ALA A 66 14.69 12.49 9.27
CA ALA A 66 15.61 11.36 9.35
C ALA A 66 16.69 11.34 8.25
N LYS A 67 17.96 11.57 8.62
CA LYS A 67 19.13 11.40 7.72
C LYS A 67 20.11 10.33 8.21
N GLY A 68 20.69 9.56 7.28
CA GLY A 68 21.84 8.67 7.50
C GLY A 68 21.60 7.51 8.48
N LYS A 69 21.91 7.70 9.77
CA LYS A 69 21.81 6.67 10.83
C LYS A 69 20.39 6.10 10.98
N MET A 70 19.37 6.91 10.68
CA MET A 70 17.98 6.45 10.70
C MET A 70 17.61 5.57 9.50
N ALA A 71 18.27 5.69 8.35
CA ALA A 71 18.03 4.79 7.21
C ALA A 71 18.47 3.36 7.53
N ALA A 72 19.57 3.19 8.25
CA ALA A 72 20.01 1.87 8.76
C ALA A 72 19.02 1.31 9.80
N GLY A 73 18.47 2.17 10.67
CA GLY A 73 17.41 1.79 11.61
C GLY A 73 16.13 1.31 10.91
N LEU A 74 15.66 2.06 9.91
CA LEU A 74 14.52 1.70 9.07
C LEU A 74 14.76 0.37 8.33
N TYR A 75 15.93 0.22 7.70
CA TYR A 75 16.32 -1.00 7.02
C TYR A 75 16.34 -2.23 7.93
N LYS A 76 16.85 -2.08 9.17
CA LYS A 76 16.81 -3.14 10.17
C LYS A 76 15.39 -3.45 10.63
N MET A 77 14.58 -2.42 10.88
CA MET A 77 13.19 -2.59 11.27
C MET A 77 12.37 -3.33 10.19
N MET A 78 12.54 -2.98 8.92
CA MET A 78 11.90 -3.67 7.80
C MET A 78 12.32 -5.14 7.71
N GLN A 79 13.59 -5.47 7.95
CA GLN A 79 14.04 -6.87 8.04
C GLN A 79 13.37 -7.61 9.19
N GLU A 80 13.26 -6.98 10.38
CA GLU A 80 12.58 -7.57 11.53
C GLU A 80 11.09 -7.82 11.25
N ILE A 81 10.42 -6.88 10.57
CA ILE A 81 9.03 -7.04 10.13
C ILE A 81 8.92 -8.14 9.07
N GLY A 82 9.81 -8.19 8.08
CA GLY A 82 9.83 -9.23 7.04
C GLY A 82 10.02 -10.63 7.63
N ASP A 83 10.93 -10.78 8.58
CA ASP A 83 11.16 -12.03 9.29
C ASP A 83 9.95 -12.44 10.14
N GLU A 84 9.27 -11.49 10.79
CA GLU A 84 8.03 -11.74 11.53
C GLU A 84 6.89 -12.16 10.59
N MET A 85 6.73 -11.46 9.46
CA MET A 85 5.75 -11.77 8.42
C MET A 85 5.96 -13.17 7.86
N HIS A 86 7.20 -13.54 7.55
CA HIS A 86 7.54 -14.86 7.04
C HIS A 86 7.21 -15.97 8.04
N LYS A 87 7.49 -15.76 9.33
CA LYS A 87 7.16 -16.74 10.38
C LYS A 87 5.66 -17.01 10.46
N SER A 88 4.83 -15.97 10.30
CA SER A 88 3.38 -16.09 10.41
C SER A 88 2.71 -16.61 9.14
N THR A 89 3.22 -16.25 7.95
CA THR A 89 2.49 -16.44 6.68
C THR A 89 3.24 -17.32 5.67
N ARG A 90 4.52 -17.61 5.92
CA ARG A 90 5.45 -18.26 4.99
C ARG A 90 5.66 -17.51 3.67
N CYS A 91 5.23 -16.26 3.54
CA CYS A 91 5.20 -15.49 2.29
C CYS A 91 6.53 -15.37 1.54
N LEU A 92 7.66 -15.36 2.27
CA LEU A 92 8.98 -15.21 1.67
C LEU A 92 9.53 -16.50 1.05
N SER A 93 8.95 -17.66 1.31
CA SER A 93 9.44 -18.92 0.70
C SER A 93 8.80 -19.16 -0.68
N PRO A 94 9.46 -19.94 -1.56
CA PRO A 94 8.86 -20.38 -2.79
C PRO A 94 7.61 -21.22 -2.49
N GLN A 95 6.57 -21.05 -3.30
CA GLN A 95 5.40 -21.90 -3.22
C GLN A 95 5.74 -23.31 -3.75
N PRO A 96 5.19 -24.40 -3.19
CA PRO A 96 5.57 -25.78 -3.52
C PRO A 96 5.52 -26.12 -5.02
N ASN A 97 4.62 -25.49 -5.77
CA ASN A 97 4.38 -25.76 -7.18
C ASN A 97 5.04 -24.70 -8.12
N CYS A 98 5.89 -23.82 -7.59
CA CYS A 98 6.54 -22.79 -8.39
C CYS A 98 7.95 -23.24 -8.79
N GLU A 99 8.10 -23.72 -10.03
CA GLU A 99 9.38 -24.15 -10.58
C GLU A 99 10.29 -22.97 -10.97
N GLY A 100 11.59 -23.22 -11.00
CA GLY A 100 12.61 -22.29 -11.48
C GLY A 100 13.32 -21.47 -10.40
N LYS A 101 14.27 -20.64 -10.84
CA LYS A 101 14.98 -19.70 -9.96
C LYS A 101 14.00 -18.66 -9.42
N MET A 102 14.16 -18.30 -8.14
CA MET A 102 13.35 -17.27 -7.49
C MET A 102 13.88 -15.87 -7.82
N ASP A 103 13.08 -15.09 -8.51
CA ASP A 103 13.32 -13.67 -8.73
C ASP A 103 12.31 -12.85 -7.91
N ILE A 104 12.81 -11.80 -7.26
CA ILE A 104 12.07 -10.94 -6.33
C ILE A 104 12.01 -9.54 -6.93
N LEU A 105 10.83 -8.94 -7.00
CA LEU A 105 10.67 -7.52 -7.33
C LEU A 105 10.19 -6.74 -6.11
N ASP A 106 10.88 -5.66 -5.77
CA ASP A 106 10.45 -4.75 -4.70
C ASP A 106 10.16 -3.38 -5.31
N ILE A 107 8.87 -3.06 -5.41
CA ILE A 107 8.37 -1.82 -5.97
C ILE A 107 8.36 -0.81 -4.83
N CYS A 108 9.06 0.32 -5.03
CA CYS A 108 9.42 1.27 -3.98
C CYS A 108 10.38 0.68 -2.94
N MET A 109 11.41 -0.04 -3.41
CA MET A 109 12.31 -0.83 -2.56
C MET A 109 12.98 -0.07 -1.42
N ALA A 110 13.44 1.17 -1.63
CA ALA A 110 14.38 1.80 -0.70
C ALA A 110 13.79 1.89 0.73
N PRO A 111 14.55 1.48 1.78
CA PRO A 111 15.96 1.09 1.76
C PRO A 111 16.28 -0.39 1.41
N GLY A 112 15.27 -1.24 1.22
CA GLY A 112 15.40 -2.63 0.74
C GLY A 112 15.35 -3.70 1.83
N GLY A 113 14.76 -3.40 3.00
CA GLY A 113 14.77 -4.30 4.15
C GLY A 113 13.91 -5.55 3.96
N TYR A 114 12.76 -5.44 3.27
CA TYR A 114 11.93 -6.61 2.94
C TYR A 114 12.64 -7.54 1.98
N THR A 115 13.20 -6.99 0.90
CA THR A 115 14.07 -7.74 -0.01
C THR A 115 15.25 -8.42 0.72
N ALA A 116 15.89 -7.74 1.66
CA ALA A 116 16.98 -8.33 2.44
C ALA A 116 16.53 -9.53 3.29
N SER A 117 15.35 -9.44 3.92
CA SER A 117 14.75 -10.58 4.62
C SER A 117 14.41 -11.71 3.64
N ALA A 118 13.84 -11.41 2.47
CA ALA A 118 13.56 -12.43 1.45
C ALA A 118 14.83 -13.14 0.96
N LEU A 119 15.92 -12.42 0.69
CA LEU A 119 17.21 -12.99 0.29
C LEU A 119 17.90 -13.79 1.41
N LYS A 120 17.56 -13.53 2.68
CA LYS A 120 18.03 -14.33 3.81
C LYS A 120 17.38 -15.72 3.82
N HIS A 121 16.08 -15.80 3.51
CA HIS A 121 15.35 -17.08 3.42
C HIS A 121 15.57 -17.77 2.07
N ASN A 122 16.03 -17.05 1.05
CA ASN A 122 16.28 -17.58 -0.30
C ASN A 122 17.66 -17.16 -0.83
N PRO A 123 18.75 -17.80 -0.37
CA PRO A 123 20.11 -17.37 -0.72
C PRO A 123 20.43 -17.40 -2.23
N GLY A 124 19.75 -18.25 -3.00
CA GLY A 124 19.91 -18.35 -4.46
C GLY A 124 19.01 -17.43 -5.28
N ALA A 125 18.16 -16.62 -4.64
CA ALA A 125 17.25 -15.72 -5.33
C ALA A 125 17.96 -14.51 -5.93
N THR A 126 17.38 -13.92 -6.97
CA THR A 126 17.82 -12.65 -7.56
C THR A 126 16.85 -11.54 -7.17
N ALA A 127 17.35 -10.39 -6.71
CA ALA A 127 16.48 -9.26 -6.40
C ALA A 127 16.52 -8.18 -7.49
N PHE A 128 15.36 -7.60 -7.74
CA PHE A 128 15.11 -6.49 -8.64
C PHE A 128 14.33 -5.44 -7.89
N GLY A 129 14.56 -4.17 -8.21
CA GLY A 129 13.91 -3.09 -7.50
C GLY A 129 13.63 -1.89 -8.35
N ILE A 130 12.55 -1.20 -7.99
CA ILE A 130 12.25 0.14 -8.46
C ILE A 130 12.22 1.06 -7.25
N SER A 131 12.88 2.21 -7.33
CA SER A 131 12.81 3.21 -6.26
C SER A 131 12.79 4.61 -6.85
N LEU A 132 12.17 5.55 -6.13
CA LEU A 132 12.20 6.95 -6.49
C LEU A 132 13.67 7.45 -6.52
N PRO A 133 14.08 8.26 -7.51
CA PRO A 133 15.40 8.86 -7.54
C PRO A 133 15.66 9.79 -6.34
N PRO A 134 16.89 9.86 -5.79
CA PRO A 134 17.22 10.77 -4.69
C PRO A 134 16.92 12.24 -4.97
N GLN A 135 17.05 12.67 -6.22
CA GLN A 135 16.75 14.04 -6.67
C GLN A 135 15.26 14.39 -6.55
N GLN A 136 14.39 13.39 -6.51
CA GLN A 136 12.94 13.53 -6.35
C GLN A 136 12.49 13.21 -4.91
N GLY A 137 13.43 13.14 -3.96
CA GLY A 137 13.14 12.81 -2.55
C GLY A 137 13.27 11.32 -2.21
N GLY A 138 13.69 10.48 -3.15
CA GLY A 138 13.89 9.05 -2.91
C GLY A 138 14.97 8.72 -1.88
N HIS A 139 14.75 7.67 -1.10
CA HIS A 139 15.72 7.20 -0.12
C HIS A 139 16.86 6.38 -0.75
N LYS A 140 18.01 6.34 -0.07
CA LYS A 140 19.14 5.50 -0.47
C LYS A 140 18.77 4.01 -0.27
N VAL A 141 18.96 3.21 -1.31
CA VAL A 141 18.92 1.74 -1.23
C VAL A 141 20.16 1.25 -0.47
N LEU A 142 19.94 0.47 0.58
CA LEU A 142 21.01 -0.07 1.43
C LEU A 142 21.35 -1.53 1.12
N LEU A 143 20.55 -2.18 0.27
CA LEU A 143 20.86 -3.51 -0.23
C LEU A 143 22.14 -3.48 -1.10
N PRO A 144 23.10 -4.42 -0.91
CA PRO A 144 24.33 -4.41 -1.68
C PRO A 144 24.07 -4.59 -3.19
N ARG A 145 24.73 -3.78 -4.03
CA ARG A 145 24.54 -3.79 -5.50
C ARG A 145 24.78 -5.13 -6.17
N HIS A 146 25.68 -5.96 -5.64
CA HIS A 146 25.93 -7.30 -6.19
C HIS A 146 24.77 -8.28 -5.92
N ARG A 147 23.79 -7.90 -5.10
CA ARG A 147 22.61 -8.71 -4.76
C ARG A 147 21.32 -8.18 -5.38
N SER A 148 21.35 -7.06 -6.10
CA SER A 148 20.14 -6.52 -6.73
C SER A 148 20.38 -5.70 -7.99
N THR A 149 19.41 -5.77 -8.91
CA THR A 149 19.31 -4.88 -10.08
C THR A 149 18.29 -3.79 -9.79
N MET A 150 18.71 -2.52 -9.84
CA MET A 150 17.84 -1.38 -9.53
C MET A 150 17.45 -0.57 -10.77
N ARG A 151 16.22 -0.06 -10.78
CA ARG A 151 15.76 1.06 -11.61
C ARG A 151 15.39 2.23 -10.71
N LEU A 152 15.84 3.43 -11.06
CA LEU A 152 15.52 4.65 -10.35
C LEU A 152 14.55 5.48 -11.19
N LEU A 153 13.26 5.40 -10.89
CA LEU A 153 12.19 6.09 -11.61
C LEU A 153 10.97 6.31 -10.69
N ASP A 154 10.14 7.29 -11.03
CA ASP A 154 8.83 7.49 -10.40
C ASP A 154 7.81 6.57 -11.06
N VAL A 155 7.38 5.53 -10.34
CA VAL A 155 6.40 4.56 -10.85
C VAL A 155 5.07 5.23 -11.22
N THR A 156 4.73 6.38 -10.64
CA THR A 156 3.48 7.09 -10.97
C THR A 156 3.51 7.79 -12.32
N MET A 157 4.65 7.78 -13.02
CA MET A 157 4.88 8.47 -14.29
C MET A 157 5.03 7.52 -15.50
N LEU A 158 4.84 6.21 -15.33
CA LEU A 158 5.01 5.19 -16.38
C LEU A 158 3.81 5.11 -17.35
N ALA A 159 3.52 6.19 -18.08
CA ALA A 159 2.32 6.31 -18.91
C ALA A 159 2.13 5.15 -19.90
N LYS A 160 3.21 4.72 -20.59
CA LYS A 160 3.13 3.62 -21.55
C LYS A 160 2.91 2.26 -20.90
N GLU A 161 3.38 2.04 -19.68
CA GLU A 161 3.06 0.84 -18.91
C GLU A 161 1.55 0.78 -18.58
N TYR A 162 0.93 1.94 -18.41
CA TYR A 162 -0.49 2.07 -18.05
C TYR A 162 -1.42 2.20 -19.24
N GLY A 163 -0.92 1.99 -20.46
CA GLY A 163 -1.74 1.94 -21.68
C GLY A 163 -2.03 3.31 -22.30
N VAL A 164 -1.25 4.34 -21.95
CA VAL A 164 -1.36 5.67 -22.57
C VAL A 164 -0.33 5.81 -23.69
N GLU A 165 -0.83 5.98 -24.91
CA GLU A 165 0.01 6.26 -26.08
C GLU A 165 0.29 7.76 -26.24
N GLU A 166 -0.69 8.61 -25.93
CA GLU A 166 -0.57 10.07 -26.08
C GLU A 166 -0.98 10.79 -24.80
N ILE A 167 -0.05 11.61 -24.27
CA ILE A 167 -0.32 12.45 -23.10
C ILE A 167 -1.14 13.68 -23.51
N PRO A 168 -2.22 14.05 -22.78
CA PRO A 168 -3.05 15.20 -23.10
C PRO A 168 -2.24 16.48 -23.20
N ILE A 169 -2.51 17.28 -24.23
CA ILE A 169 -1.73 18.49 -24.57
C ILE A 169 -1.70 19.49 -23.41
N ALA A 170 -2.81 19.61 -22.68
CA ALA A 170 -2.98 20.55 -21.58
C ALA A 170 -2.38 20.07 -20.25
N HIS A 171 -1.90 18.83 -20.14
CA HIS A 171 -1.41 18.32 -18.87
C HIS A 171 -0.08 18.99 -18.48
N PRO A 172 0.09 19.53 -17.25
CA PRO A 172 1.29 20.26 -16.84
C PRO A 172 2.59 19.43 -16.97
N ASP A 173 2.54 18.14 -16.61
CA ASP A 173 3.69 17.23 -16.68
C ASP A 173 3.82 16.50 -18.03
N ARG A 174 3.26 17.02 -19.13
CA ARG A 174 3.17 16.31 -20.41
C ARG A 174 4.49 15.66 -20.86
N THR A 175 5.61 16.38 -20.72
CA THR A 175 6.94 15.94 -21.14
C THR A 175 7.68 15.10 -20.10
N SER A 176 7.11 14.92 -18.91
CA SER A 176 7.75 14.23 -17.78
C SER A 176 7.32 12.76 -17.66
N PHE A 177 6.25 12.35 -18.35
CA PHE A 177 5.84 10.95 -18.40
C PHE A 177 6.84 10.09 -19.16
N LEU A 178 6.94 8.83 -18.74
CA LEU A 178 7.93 7.88 -19.22
C LEU A 178 7.29 6.83 -20.12
N ASP A 179 7.99 6.52 -21.21
CA ASP A 179 7.68 5.40 -22.10
C ASP A 179 8.24 4.06 -21.58
N GLU A 180 8.99 4.09 -20.48
CA GLU A 180 9.61 2.90 -19.91
C GLU A 180 8.56 1.90 -19.42
N ARG A 181 8.76 0.63 -19.77
CA ARG A 181 7.99 -0.51 -19.27
C ARG A 181 8.93 -1.43 -18.50
N PRO A 182 9.21 -1.12 -17.22
CA PRO A 182 10.27 -1.79 -16.49
C PRO A 182 9.97 -3.29 -16.39
N PHE A 183 10.99 -4.10 -16.65
CA PHE A 183 10.93 -5.56 -16.52
C PHE A 183 9.85 -6.24 -17.37
N LEU A 184 9.46 -5.67 -18.53
CA LEU A 184 8.37 -6.18 -19.37
C LEU A 184 8.46 -7.70 -19.68
N ASP A 185 9.67 -8.18 -19.95
CA ASP A 185 9.91 -9.58 -20.33
C ASP A 185 10.33 -10.47 -19.13
N GLN A 186 10.08 -10.02 -17.90
CA GLN A 186 10.46 -10.74 -16.67
C GLN A 186 9.25 -11.04 -15.80
N THR A 187 9.31 -12.17 -15.11
CA THR A 187 8.30 -12.59 -14.12
C THR A 187 8.95 -12.92 -12.78
N PHE A 188 8.28 -12.54 -11.70
CA PHE A 188 8.80 -12.64 -10.33
C PHE A 188 7.96 -13.58 -9.49
N GLN A 189 8.57 -14.23 -8.51
CA GLN A 189 7.90 -15.21 -7.64
C GLN A 189 7.44 -14.55 -6.36
N LEU A 190 8.06 -13.43 -6.01
CA LEU A 190 7.71 -12.60 -4.88
C LEU A 190 7.77 -11.13 -5.31
N ILE A 191 6.68 -10.41 -5.10
CA ILE A 191 6.61 -8.97 -5.35
C ILE A 191 6.20 -8.24 -4.08
N PHE A 192 6.92 -7.17 -3.72
CA PHE A 192 6.54 -6.24 -2.66
C PHE A 192 5.99 -4.94 -3.23
N CYS A 193 4.91 -4.46 -2.62
CA CYS A 193 4.28 -3.15 -2.85
C CYS A 193 4.17 -2.42 -1.50
N ASP A 194 5.23 -1.76 -1.06
CA ASP A 194 5.30 -1.03 0.23
C ASP A 194 5.50 0.49 0.05
N GLY A 195 5.30 0.99 -1.16
CA GLY A 195 5.43 2.40 -1.48
C GLY A 195 4.38 3.25 -0.78
N GLN A 196 4.83 4.33 -0.15
CA GLN A 196 3.98 5.36 0.45
C GLN A 196 4.35 6.75 -0.05
N VAL A 197 3.32 7.60 -0.13
CA VAL A 197 3.47 9.04 -0.34
C VAL A 197 4.06 9.65 0.92
N LEU A 198 5.30 10.14 0.83
CA LEU A 198 5.96 10.82 1.95
C LEU A 198 5.56 12.29 2.00
N ARG A 199 5.51 12.83 3.22
CA ARG A 199 5.16 14.23 3.52
C ARG A 199 6.29 15.21 3.18
N THR A 200 7.49 14.69 2.96
CA THR A 200 8.70 15.46 2.62
C THR A 200 8.93 15.57 1.12
N HIS A 201 8.15 14.89 0.29
CA HIS A 201 8.26 15.01 -1.15
C HIS A 201 7.60 16.32 -1.58
N GLU A 202 8.35 17.16 -2.29
CA GLU A 202 7.81 18.32 -2.98
C GLU A 202 7.04 17.82 -4.20
N ARG A 203 5.78 18.26 -4.34
CA ARG A 203 4.90 17.90 -5.45
C ARG A 203 4.09 19.11 -5.88
N ALA A 204 3.66 19.09 -7.14
CA ALA A 204 2.70 20.06 -7.63
C ALA A 204 1.35 19.91 -6.90
N GLU A 205 0.71 21.03 -6.60
CA GLU A 205 -0.53 21.09 -5.82
C GLU A 205 -1.64 20.20 -6.38
N TYR A 206 -1.76 20.14 -7.72
CA TYR A 206 -2.77 19.32 -8.39
C TYR A 206 -2.58 17.81 -8.15
N ARG A 207 -1.38 17.35 -7.81
CA ARG A 207 -1.10 15.92 -7.53
C ARG A 207 -1.49 15.52 -6.12
N GLU A 208 -1.45 16.43 -5.14
CA GLU A 208 -1.54 16.08 -3.70
C GLU A 208 -2.77 15.24 -3.35
N ASN A 209 -3.92 15.53 -3.95
CA ASN A 209 -5.16 14.81 -3.67
C ASN A 209 -5.27 13.43 -4.33
N HIS A 210 -4.42 13.13 -5.32
CA HIS A 210 -4.54 11.94 -6.16
C HIS A 210 -3.31 11.03 -6.05
N GLU A 211 -2.18 11.54 -5.54
CA GLU A 211 -0.89 10.85 -5.55
C GLU A 211 -0.92 9.51 -4.82
N ALA A 212 -1.61 9.42 -3.68
CA ALA A 212 -1.72 8.17 -2.93
C ALA A 212 -2.45 7.09 -3.74
N ARG A 213 -3.49 7.48 -4.48
CA ARG A 213 -4.21 6.59 -5.40
C ARG A 213 -3.30 6.20 -6.56
N ARG A 214 -2.68 7.18 -7.24
CA ARG A 214 -1.73 6.96 -8.35
C ARG A 214 -0.64 5.97 -7.97
N LEU A 215 0.00 6.15 -6.81
CA LEU A 215 1.05 5.29 -6.31
C LEU A 215 0.55 3.87 -5.99
N THR A 216 -0.62 3.74 -5.37
CA THR A 216 -1.20 2.44 -5.03
C THR A 216 -1.49 1.64 -6.31
N VAL A 217 -2.22 2.23 -7.26
CA VAL A 217 -2.58 1.52 -8.51
C VAL A 217 -1.36 1.24 -9.38
N SER A 218 -0.37 2.15 -9.41
CA SER A 218 0.91 1.93 -10.14
C SER A 218 1.62 0.66 -9.66
N GLN A 219 1.71 0.49 -8.33
CA GLN A 219 2.32 -0.70 -7.73
C GLN A 219 1.51 -1.97 -8.04
N LEU A 220 0.17 -1.90 -7.95
CA LEU A 220 -0.71 -3.05 -8.19
C LEU A 220 -0.69 -3.51 -9.66
N ILE A 221 -0.73 -2.56 -10.60
CA ILE A 221 -0.62 -2.83 -12.04
C ILE A 221 0.70 -3.54 -12.35
N LEU A 222 1.82 -2.95 -11.92
CA LEU A 222 3.15 -3.53 -12.13
C LEU A 222 3.27 -4.92 -11.47
N ALA A 223 2.78 -5.08 -10.24
CA ALA A 223 2.86 -6.34 -9.54
C ALA A 223 2.07 -7.45 -10.25
N LEU A 224 0.81 -7.19 -10.61
CA LEU A 224 -0.03 -8.22 -11.23
C LEU A 224 0.40 -8.54 -12.67
N GLN A 225 0.95 -7.57 -13.41
CA GLN A 225 1.51 -7.81 -14.73
C GLN A 225 2.89 -8.51 -14.72
N ARG A 226 3.60 -8.54 -13.59
CA ARG A 226 4.95 -9.13 -13.49
C ARG A 226 5.04 -10.32 -12.56
N ILE A 227 3.95 -10.71 -11.88
CA ILE A 227 3.96 -11.90 -11.04
C ILE A 227 3.93 -13.16 -11.93
N ARG A 228 4.77 -14.14 -11.61
CA ARG A 228 4.68 -15.49 -12.19
C ARG A 228 3.43 -16.17 -11.63
N ALA A 229 2.72 -16.94 -12.44
CA ALA A 229 1.63 -17.78 -11.95
C ALA A 229 2.08 -18.65 -10.76
N GLY A 230 1.25 -18.67 -9.71
CA GLY A 230 1.57 -19.31 -8.43
C GLY A 230 2.43 -18.47 -7.48
N GLY A 231 2.88 -17.27 -7.89
CA GLY A 231 3.73 -16.39 -7.07
C GLY A 231 3.00 -15.75 -5.88
N THR A 232 3.75 -14.97 -5.10
CA THR A 232 3.27 -14.22 -3.94
C THR A 232 3.40 -12.70 -4.17
N ILE A 233 2.34 -11.95 -3.89
CA ILE A 233 2.36 -10.48 -3.82
C ILE A 233 2.11 -10.06 -2.37
N VAL A 234 2.97 -9.19 -1.84
CA VAL A 234 2.83 -8.57 -0.52
C VAL A 234 2.53 -7.09 -0.70
N VAL A 235 1.39 -6.63 -0.19
CA VAL A 235 0.93 -5.24 -0.35
C VAL A 235 0.76 -4.59 1.01
N LEU A 236 1.32 -3.39 1.19
CA LEU A 236 1.08 -2.56 2.36
C LEU A 236 -0.34 -1.99 2.35
N LEU A 237 -1.04 -2.13 3.47
CA LEU A 237 -2.40 -1.69 3.68
C LEU A 237 -2.46 -0.64 4.79
N HIS A 238 -3.51 0.19 4.76
CA HIS A 238 -3.80 1.16 5.82
C HIS A 238 -5.27 1.13 6.21
N LYS A 239 -5.52 0.88 7.50
CA LYS A 239 -6.88 0.69 8.06
C LYS A 239 -7.60 -0.42 7.30
N ILE A 240 -7.42 -1.66 7.75
CA ILE A 240 -7.96 -2.84 7.06
C ILE A 240 -9.47 -2.76 6.82
N GLU A 241 -10.20 -2.08 7.70
CA GLU A 241 -11.65 -1.87 7.65
C GLU A 241 -12.13 -0.84 6.62
N LYS A 242 -11.22 -0.11 5.95
CA LYS A 242 -11.60 0.86 4.91
C LYS A 242 -12.10 0.14 3.66
N TRP A 243 -13.07 0.75 2.96
CA TRP A 243 -13.62 0.21 1.72
C TRP A 243 -12.54 -0.19 0.72
N GLU A 244 -11.55 0.69 0.48
CA GLU A 244 -10.52 0.43 -0.52
C GLU A 244 -9.65 -0.79 -0.15
N THR A 245 -9.42 -1.02 1.15
CA THR A 245 -8.66 -2.20 1.60
C THR A 245 -9.52 -3.46 1.60
N PHE A 246 -10.77 -3.35 2.04
CA PHE A 246 -11.75 -4.43 2.02
C PHE A 246 -12.00 -4.95 0.60
N GLU A 247 -12.26 -4.04 -0.35
CA GLU A 247 -12.45 -4.39 -1.75
C GLU A 247 -11.17 -4.98 -2.35
N LEU A 248 -9.99 -4.44 -2.03
CA LEU A 248 -8.73 -5.01 -2.51
C LEU A 248 -8.55 -6.48 -2.07
N LEU A 249 -8.81 -6.78 -0.80
CA LEU A 249 -8.75 -8.15 -0.26
C LEU A 249 -9.74 -9.07 -0.95
N TYR A 250 -10.97 -8.60 -1.18
CA TYR A 250 -12.00 -9.34 -1.92
C TYR A 250 -11.59 -9.61 -3.37
N ARG A 251 -11.08 -8.61 -4.09
CA ARG A 251 -10.66 -8.76 -5.48
C ARG A 251 -9.51 -9.78 -5.59
N PHE A 252 -8.52 -9.71 -4.70
CA PHE A 252 -7.44 -10.69 -4.66
C PHE A 252 -7.92 -12.11 -4.30
N SER A 253 -8.96 -12.26 -3.48
CA SER A 253 -9.48 -13.58 -3.11
C SER A 253 -10.10 -14.33 -4.30
N GLN A 254 -10.44 -13.64 -5.39
CA GLN A 254 -10.99 -14.26 -6.60
C GLN A 254 -9.95 -15.04 -7.43
N PHE A 255 -8.66 -14.76 -7.25
CA PHE A 255 -7.58 -15.37 -8.05
C PHE A 255 -6.31 -15.69 -7.26
N SER A 256 -6.39 -15.66 -5.92
CA SER A 256 -5.26 -15.99 -5.04
C SER A 256 -5.74 -16.42 -3.65
N SER A 257 -4.86 -17.08 -2.90
CA SER A 257 -5.06 -17.31 -1.47
C SER A 257 -4.61 -16.08 -0.69
N VAL A 258 -5.54 -15.49 0.06
CA VAL A 258 -5.34 -14.23 0.80
C VAL A 258 -5.10 -14.50 2.29
N GLN A 259 -4.03 -13.93 2.82
CA GLN A 259 -3.76 -13.78 4.25
C GLN A 259 -3.49 -12.31 4.57
N VAL A 260 -3.63 -11.93 5.83
CA VAL A 260 -3.22 -10.60 6.31
C VAL A 260 -2.25 -10.71 7.48
N PHE A 261 -1.36 -9.73 7.56
CA PHE A 261 -0.33 -9.69 8.59
C PHE A 261 -0.22 -8.29 9.21
N LYS A 262 -0.10 -8.26 10.54
CA LYS A 262 0.23 -7.05 11.28
C LYS A 262 1.43 -7.34 12.17
N PRO A 263 2.52 -6.56 12.06
CA PRO A 263 3.64 -6.74 12.97
C PRO A 263 3.24 -6.35 14.40
N ALA A 264 3.49 -7.26 15.34
CA ALA A 264 3.17 -7.09 16.75
C ALA A 264 4.27 -6.35 17.51
N LYS A 265 5.51 -6.40 17.02
CA LYS A 265 6.67 -5.74 17.67
C LYS A 265 6.91 -4.33 17.15
N LYS A 266 6.80 -4.13 15.84
CA LYS A 266 7.03 -2.85 15.16
C LYS A 266 5.71 -2.37 14.59
N HIS A 267 5.44 -1.08 14.66
CA HIS A 267 4.22 -0.48 14.10
C HIS A 267 2.88 -1.05 14.61
N ALA A 268 2.87 -1.83 15.71
CA ALA A 268 1.64 -2.42 16.24
C ALA A 268 0.54 -1.39 16.52
N LYS A 269 0.90 -0.18 16.98
CA LYS A 269 -0.05 0.93 17.22
C LYS A 269 -0.56 1.60 15.94
N ARG A 270 0.19 1.51 14.83
CA ARG A 270 -0.17 2.14 13.55
C ARG A 270 -1.33 1.38 12.91
N SER A 271 -2.04 2.01 11.98
CA SER A 271 -3.08 1.36 11.18
C SER A 271 -2.53 0.52 10.02
N SER A 272 -1.19 0.47 9.85
CA SER A 272 -0.56 -0.31 8.79
C SER A 272 -0.65 -1.81 9.07
N SER A 273 -0.90 -2.57 8.01
CA SER A 273 -0.89 -4.03 7.93
C SER A 273 -0.49 -4.45 6.52
N TYR A 274 -0.45 -5.74 6.23
CA TYR A 274 -0.05 -6.27 4.92
C TYR A 274 -1.08 -7.27 4.42
N LEU A 275 -1.43 -7.18 3.15
CA LEU A 275 -1.98 -8.29 2.38
C LEU A 275 -0.83 -9.20 1.96
N VAL A 276 -1.02 -10.50 2.09
CA VAL A 276 -0.19 -11.54 1.52
C VAL A 276 -1.08 -12.37 0.59
N ALA A 277 -0.99 -12.11 -0.71
CA ALA A 277 -1.68 -12.87 -1.75
C ALA A 277 -0.72 -13.91 -2.30
N SER A 278 -1.02 -15.20 -2.12
CA SER A 278 -0.17 -16.32 -2.53
C SER A 278 -0.87 -17.21 -3.55
N GLY A 279 -0.11 -17.90 -4.39
CA GLY A 279 -0.70 -18.72 -5.44
C GLY A 279 -1.41 -17.89 -6.51
N VAL A 280 -0.96 -16.66 -6.73
CA VAL A 280 -1.62 -15.68 -7.62
C VAL A 280 -1.74 -16.24 -9.04
N GLN A 281 -2.94 -16.18 -9.62
CA GLN A 281 -3.23 -16.59 -10.99
C GLN A 281 -3.46 -15.37 -11.90
N PRO A 282 -2.38 -14.72 -12.40
CA PRO A 282 -2.48 -13.46 -13.14
C PRO A 282 -3.19 -13.61 -14.49
N ASP A 283 -3.25 -14.82 -15.04
CA ASP A 283 -3.82 -15.08 -16.37
C ASP A 283 -5.34 -15.29 -16.37
N THR A 284 -5.98 -15.30 -15.19
CA THR A 284 -7.45 -15.39 -15.07
C THR A 284 -8.12 -14.13 -15.59
N ASP A 285 -9.36 -14.26 -16.08
CA ASP A 285 -10.14 -13.12 -16.57
C ASP A 285 -10.37 -12.08 -15.47
N ALA A 286 -10.59 -12.52 -14.23
CA ALA A 286 -10.73 -11.64 -13.07
C ALA A 286 -9.45 -10.81 -12.82
N ALA A 287 -8.27 -11.43 -12.88
CA ALA A 287 -7.00 -10.72 -12.70
C ALA A 287 -6.73 -9.73 -13.85
N LYS A 288 -6.96 -10.15 -15.09
CA LYS A 288 -6.79 -9.29 -16.29
C LYS A 288 -7.73 -8.09 -16.27
N LEU A 289 -9.02 -8.31 -15.96
CA LEU A 289 -9.99 -7.24 -15.82
C LEU A 289 -9.56 -6.23 -14.75
N LEU A 290 -9.06 -6.71 -13.61
CA LEU A 290 -8.61 -5.86 -12.51
C LEU A 290 -7.41 -4.99 -12.89
N VAL A 291 -6.48 -5.49 -13.72
CA VAL A 291 -5.38 -4.66 -14.27
C VAL A 291 -5.94 -3.51 -15.10
N GLU A 292 -6.92 -3.77 -15.97
CA GLU A 292 -7.53 -2.72 -16.80
C GLU A 292 -8.35 -1.72 -15.97
N GLU A 293 -9.09 -2.18 -14.96
CA GLU A 293 -9.76 -1.32 -13.97
C GLU A 293 -8.75 -0.40 -13.25
N TRP A 294 -7.60 -0.93 -12.85
CA TRP A 294 -6.55 -0.12 -12.20
C TRP A 294 -5.85 0.84 -13.15
N LYS A 295 -5.61 0.47 -14.42
CA LYS A 295 -5.09 1.41 -15.43
C LYS A 295 -6.07 2.56 -15.65
N GLN A 296 -7.36 2.27 -15.74
CA GLN A 296 -8.38 3.31 -15.82
C GLN A 296 -8.42 4.17 -14.55
N ALA A 297 -8.29 3.57 -13.37
CA ALA A 297 -8.21 4.32 -12.12
C ALA A 297 -6.97 5.22 -12.05
N TRP A 298 -5.82 4.76 -12.58
CA TRP A 298 -4.62 5.58 -12.71
C TRP A 298 -4.83 6.73 -13.70
N TRP A 299 -5.43 6.44 -14.86
CA TRP A 299 -5.76 7.44 -15.88
C TRP A 299 -6.66 8.53 -15.30
N GLN A 300 -7.77 8.16 -14.66
CA GLN A 300 -8.67 9.12 -14.02
C GLN A 300 -7.96 9.95 -12.94
N ALA A 301 -7.14 9.31 -12.09
CA ALA A 301 -6.40 10.00 -11.04
C ALA A 301 -5.28 10.92 -11.56
N THR A 302 -4.90 10.80 -12.84
CA THR A 302 -3.79 11.56 -13.45
C THR A 302 -4.30 12.61 -14.43
N PHE A 303 -5.28 12.27 -15.26
CA PHE A 303 -5.76 13.08 -16.39
C PHE A 303 -7.26 13.35 -16.38
N GLY A 304 -7.99 12.77 -15.42
CA GLY A 304 -9.42 12.99 -15.28
C GLY A 304 -9.77 14.40 -14.76
N GLY A 305 -11.07 14.64 -14.60
CA GLY A 305 -11.61 15.87 -14.05
C GLY A 305 -11.61 17.04 -15.05
N GLU A 306 -12.32 18.11 -14.70
CA GLU A 306 -12.51 19.27 -15.58
C GLU A 306 -11.19 19.92 -16.00
N ASN A 307 -10.19 19.90 -15.12
CA ASN A 307 -8.88 20.52 -15.35
C ASN A 307 -7.89 19.57 -16.04
N GLY A 308 -8.25 18.30 -16.27
CA GLY A 308 -7.36 17.31 -16.88
C GLY A 308 -6.13 16.95 -16.02
N THR A 309 -6.22 17.12 -14.70
CA THR A 309 -5.11 16.95 -13.74
C THR A 309 -5.44 15.95 -12.61
N GLY A 310 -6.53 15.21 -12.77
CA GLY A 310 -6.97 14.18 -11.84
C GLY A 310 -8.42 14.35 -11.41
N ASP A 311 -9.13 13.22 -11.36
CA ASP A 311 -10.42 13.08 -10.70
C ASP A 311 -10.26 12.21 -9.45
N ARG A 312 -11.05 12.51 -8.42
CA ARG A 312 -11.19 11.64 -7.25
C ARG A 312 -11.93 10.35 -7.62
N GLY A 313 -12.63 10.34 -8.75
CA GLY A 313 -13.42 9.23 -9.25
C GLY A 313 -14.75 9.10 -8.52
N SER A 314 -15.61 8.20 -8.99
CA SER A 314 -16.85 7.88 -8.30
C SER A 314 -16.61 7.05 -7.03
N THR A 315 -17.44 7.28 -6.01
CA THR A 315 -17.55 6.38 -4.87
C THR A 315 -18.19 5.07 -5.31
N ALA A 316 -17.78 3.96 -4.69
CA ALA A 316 -18.50 2.71 -4.85
C ALA A 316 -19.98 2.89 -4.49
N ASP A 317 -20.84 2.32 -5.33
CA ASP A 317 -22.27 2.33 -5.12
C ASP A 317 -22.66 1.46 -3.90
N GLU A 318 -23.73 1.82 -3.20
CA GLU A 318 -24.15 1.13 -1.98
C GLU A 318 -24.54 -0.33 -2.23
N ASP A 319 -25.15 -0.64 -3.38
CA ASP A 319 -25.54 -2.01 -3.73
C ASP A 319 -24.31 -2.88 -3.96
N HIS A 320 -23.27 -2.32 -4.60
CA HIS A 320 -21.98 -3.00 -4.75
C HIS A 320 -21.31 -3.25 -3.39
N VAL A 321 -21.30 -2.25 -2.49
CA VAL A 321 -20.74 -2.42 -1.14
C VAL A 321 -21.45 -3.55 -0.38
N ARG A 322 -22.78 -3.59 -0.45
CA ARG A 322 -23.59 -4.63 0.20
C ARG A 322 -23.38 -6.00 -0.43
N LEU A 323 -23.25 -6.08 -1.76
CA LEU A 323 -22.95 -7.32 -2.47
C LEU A 323 -21.61 -7.92 -2.02
N VAL A 324 -20.55 -7.10 -1.97
CA VAL A 324 -19.23 -7.59 -1.53
C VAL A 324 -19.23 -7.95 -0.04
N LEU A 325 -19.97 -7.21 0.80
CA LEU A 325 -20.16 -7.56 2.21
C LEU A 325 -20.84 -8.93 2.38
N ASP A 326 -21.88 -9.22 1.60
CA ASP A 326 -22.58 -10.51 1.65
C ASP A 326 -21.64 -11.67 1.25
N GLN A 327 -20.83 -11.46 0.21
CA GLN A 327 -19.94 -12.49 -0.31
C GLN A 327 -18.67 -12.71 0.52
N PHE A 328 -18.13 -11.66 1.15
CA PHE A 328 -16.79 -11.69 1.74
C PHE A 328 -16.73 -11.23 3.21
N GLY A 329 -17.80 -10.65 3.75
CA GLY A 329 -17.81 -10.02 5.08
C GLY A 329 -17.40 -10.97 6.21
N SER A 330 -17.91 -12.21 6.22
CA SER A 330 -17.56 -13.21 7.24
C SER A 330 -16.11 -13.65 7.15
N GLN A 331 -15.62 -13.97 5.95
CA GLN A 331 -14.22 -14.34 5.72
C GLN A 331 -13.28 -13.18 6.06
N PHE A 332 -13.67 -11.94 5.71
CA PHE A 332 -12.92 -10.75 6.05
C PHE A 332 -12.79 -10.57 7.57
N ILE A 333 -13.85 -10.81 8.34
CA ILE A 333 -13.78 -10.74 9.82
C ILE A 333 -12.72 -11.71 10.36
N GLU A 334 -12.68 -12.94 9.85
CA GLU A 334 -11.67 -13.93 10.27
C GLU A 334 -10.24 -13.45 9.97
N LEU A 335 -10.04 -12.88 8.78
CA LEU A 335 -8.76 -12.29 8.39
C LEU A 335 -8.39 -11.08 9.26
N ALA A 336 -9.33 -10.14 9.46
CA ALA A 336 -9.06 -8.86 10.09
C ALA A 336 -9.01 -8.90 11.62
N ARG A 337 -9.66 -9.87 12.26
CA ARG A 337 -9.65 -10.03 13.73
C ARG A 337 -8.26 -9.94 14.37
N PRO A 338 -7.24 -10.73 13.97
CA PRO A 338 -5.91 -10.62 14.57
C PRO A 338 -5.27 -9.23 14.35
N ILE A 339 -5.56 -8.57 13.23
CA ILE A 339 -5.07 -7.22 12.94
C ILE A 339 -5.65 -6.22 13.94
N TRP A 340 -6.95 -6.33 14.22
CA TRP A 340 -7.64 -5.47 15.18
C TRP A 340 -7.17 -5.72 16.61
N GLU A 341 -7.05 -6.98 17.02
CA GLU A 341 -6.59 -7.36 18.37
C GLU A 341 -5.15 -6.89 18.66
N ILE A 342 -4.22 -7.08 17.71
CA ILE A 342 -2.84 -6.62 17.88
C ILE A 342 -2.79 -5.10 18.01
N GLN A 343 -3.58 -4.36 17.23
CA GLN A 343 -3.60 -2.91 17.32
C GLN A 343 -4.23 -2.44 18.64
N GLU A 344 -5.36 -3.02 19.00
CA GLU A 344 -6.09 -2.70 20.24
C GLU A 344 -5.18 -2.91 21.44
N LYS A 345 -4.56 -4.09 21.56
CA LYS A 345 -3.63 -4.41 22.65
C LYS A 345 -2.50 -3.39 22.74
N ALA A 346 -1.91 -3.01 21.61
CA ALA A 346 -0.80 -2.06 21.57
C ALA A 346 -1.21 -0.62 21.94
N LEU A 347 -2.46 -0.23 21.65
CA LEU A 347 -3.03 1.07 22.02
C LEU A 347 -3.50 1.08 23.47
N SER A 348 -4.11 0.00 23.96
CA SER A 348 -4.61 -0.12 25.33
C SER A 348 -3.48 -0.22 26.35
N SER A 349 -2.33 -0.81 25.98
CA SER A 349 -1.14 -0.82 26.83
C SER A 349 -0.34 0.49 26.79
N TRP A 350 -0.80 1.49 26.04
CA TRP A 350 -0.10 2.76 25.90
C TRP A 350 -0.61 3.75 26.95
N ASN A 351 0.27 4.08 27.91
CA ASN A 351 0.03 5.15 28.86
C ASN A 351 0.88 6.37 28.41
N PRO A 352 0.24 7.47 27.94
CA PRO A 352 0.92 8.61 27.33
C PRO A 352 1.83 9.42 28.25
#